data_AF-A0A0Q0WXH6-F1
#
_entry.id   AF-A0A0Q0WXH6-F1
#
_cell.length_a   1.000
_cell.length_b   1.000
_cell.length_c   1.000
_cell.angle_alpha   90.00
_cell.angle_beta   90.00
_cell.angle_gamma   90.00
#
_symmetry.space_group_name_H-M   'P 1'
#
loop_
_entity.id
_entity.type
_entity.pdbx_description
1 polymer ?
#
loop_
_entity_poly.entity_id
_entity_poly.type
_entity_poly.pdbx_seq_one_letter_code
_entity_poly.pdbx_strand_id
1 'polypeptide(L)'
;MITKIAKDLFNNKLKPTDLHKGLIDRTFKELNTAAKAGFGAKYATDATGIKMQQHLFRFSVAKTYQQLEQMHGFLVDKNGKLVSYPQFEKKVQQVHETFNRTYLQSEHRTVKRSSQAARQWAQYQSDKDIFPNLEYIIVGDDKVREEHEKLSGIILPLDDFFWNDNYPPNGHQCRCSARPTDKKANGRRPKIDIHPAFRNNVGKTGVVFAENGHPYFTMDKKANKAYKEYLDGQGK
;
A
#
# COMPACT_ATOMS: atom_id res chain seq x y z
N MET A 1 8.67 3.94 23.27
CA MET A 1 9.20 3.24 22.08
C MET A 1 10.11 4.13 21.25
N ILE A 2 9.63 5.25 20.67
CA ILE A 2 10.43 6.05 19.74
C ILE A 2 11.71 6.66 20.35
N THR A 3 11.67 7.13 21.59
CA THR A 3 12.87 7.60 22.33
C THR A 3 13.95 6.53 22.44
N LYS A 4 13.57 5.26 22.62
CA LYS A 4 14.53 4.15 22.66
C LYS A 4 15.16 3.92 21.29
N ILE A 5 14.35 3.93 20.23
CA ILE A 5 14.83 3.84 18.84
C ILE A 5 15.82 4.98 18.54
N ALA A 6 15.51 6.21 18.96
CA ALA A 6 16.44 7.35 18.80
C ALA A 6 17.77 7.10 19.50
N LYS A 7 17.75 6.65 20.77
CA LYS A 7 18.98 6.32 21.51
C LYS A 7 19.76 5.18 20.86
N ASP A 8 19.09 4.15 20.40
CA ASP A 8 19.74 2.98 19.83
C ASP A 8 20.34 3.29 18.45
N LEU A 9 19.68 4.09 17.61
CA LEU A 9 20.25 4.61 16.36
C LEU A 9 21.45 5.50 16.63
N PHE A 10 21.33 6.46 17.55
CA PHE A 10 22.40 7.41 17.87
C PHE A 10 23.67 6.73 18.40
N ASN A 11 23.51 5.68 19.20
CA ASN A 11 24.61 4.91 19.76
C ASN A 11 25.03 3.72 18.88
N ASN A 12 24.55 3.63 17.63
CA ASN A 12 24.85 2.55 16.68
C ASN A 12 24.52 1.13 17.22
N LYS A 13 23.55 1.04 18.14
CA LYS A 13 22.97 -0.21 18.67
C LYS A 13 21.81 -0.74 17.81
N LEU A 14 21.29 0.11 16.92
CA LEU A 14 20.29 -0.23 15.93
C LEU A 14 20.74 0.35 14.59
N LYS A 15 20.63 -0.44 13.54
CA LYS A 15 20.80 -0.03 12.14
C LYS A 15 19.48 -0.20 11.40
N PRO A 16 19.24 0.57 10.32
CA PRO A 16 18.02 0.41 9.52
C PRO A 16 17.79 -1.02 9.03
N THR A 17 18.86 -1.74 8.69
CA THR A 17 18.82 -3.14 8.25
C THR A 17 18.47 -4.14 9.34
N ASP A 18 18.62 -3.79 10.62
CA ASP A 18 18.24 -4.69 11.71
C ASP A 18 16.71 -4.81 11.81
N LEU A 19 15.99 -3.82 11.25
CA LEU A 19 14.55 -3.63 11.35
C LEU A 19 14.09 -3.51 12.81
N HIS A 20 12.91 -2.95 13.03
CA HIS A 20 12.37 -2.84 14.39
C HIS A 20 11.02 -3.53 14.48
N LYS A 21 11.01 -4.73 15.09
CA LYS A 21 9.81 -5.58 15.20
C LYS A 21 8.59 -4.82 15.73
N GLY A 22 8.75 -3.99 16.77
CA GLY A 22 7.63 -3.23 17.33
C GLY A 22 7.03 -2.17 16.36
N LEU A 23 7.80 -1.66 15.41
CA LEU A 23 7.29 -0.74 14.38
C LEU A 23 6.56 -1.53 13.28
N ILE A 24 7.11 -2.68 12.91
CA ILE A 24 6.51 -3.62 11.95
C ILE A 24 5.16 -4.11 12.48
N ASP A 25 5.14 -4.68 13.69
CA ASP A 25 3.94 -5.23 14.33
C ASP A 25 2.84 -4.17 14.44
N ARG A 26 3.20 -2.94 14.84
CA ARG A 26 2.23 -1.85 14.96
C ARG A 26 1.66 -1.44 13.59
N THR A 27 2.52 -1.23 12.60
CA THR A 27 2.09 -0.89 11.24
C THR A 27 1.20 -1.99 10.67
N PHE A 28 1.64 -3.24 10.76
CA PHE A 28 0.92 -4.39 10.26
C PHE A 28 -0.44 -4.52 10.94
N LYS A 29 -0.49 -4.43 12.27
CA LYS A 29 -1.75 -4.51 13.02
C LYS A 29 -2.76 -3.45 12.55
N GLU A 30 -2.34 -2.20 12.42
CA GLU A 30 -3.22 -1.10 12.00
C GLU A 30 -3.73 -1.32 10.57
N LEU A 31 -2.85 -1.63 9.61
CA LEU A 31 -3.24 -1.86 8.22
C LEU A 31 -4.07 -3.14 8.05
N ASN A 32 -3.71 -4.22 8.74
CA ASN A 32 -4.44 -5.48 8.69
C ASN A 32 -5.84 -5.36 9.30
N THR A 33 -6.00 -4.52 10.33
CA THR A 33 -7.33 -4.17 10.88
C THR A 33 -8.16 -3.40 9.86
N ALA A 34 -7.57 -2.42 9.17
CA ALA A 34 -8.23 -1.70 8.09
C ALA A 34 -8.67 -2.64 6.95
N ALA A 35 -7.81 -3.60 6.61
CA ALA A 35 -8.07 -4.58 5.57
C ALA A 35 -9.22 -5.50 5.94
N LYS A 36 -9.21 -6.07 7.15
CA LYS A 36 -10.31 -6.87 7.68
C LYS A 36 -11.63 -6.10 7.68
N ALA A 37 -11.61 -4.83 8.08
CA ALA A 37 -12.80 -3.99 8.07
C ALA A 37 -13.32 -3.69 6.65
N GLY A 38 -12.45 -3.65 5.64
CA GLY A 38 -12.83 -3.46 4.25
C GLY A 38 -13.30 -4.75 3.56
N PHE A 39 -12.59 -5.85 3.79
CA PHE A 39 -12.83 -7.16 3.16
C PHE A 39 -14.01 -7.91 3.81
N GLY A 40 -14.23 -7.73 5.11
CA GLY A 40 -15.32 -8.38 5.85
C GLY A 40 -14.97 -9.78 6.38
N ALA A 41 -15.99 -10.55 6.73
CA ALA A 41 -15.87 -11.78 7.54
C ALA A 41 -14.94 -12.85 6.93
N LYS A 42 -14.88 -12.96 5.60
CA LYS A 42 -14.05 -13.95 4.90
C LYS A 42 -12.58 -13.57 4.80
N TYR A 43 -12.15 -12.40 5.29
CA TYR A 43 -10.76 -11.92 5.13
C TYR A 43 -9.67 -12.92 5.55
N ALA A 44 -9.93 -13.68 6.62
CA ALA A 44 -8.97 -14.63 7.17
C ALA A 44 -8.89 -15.95 6.40
N THR A 45 -9.93 -16.30 5.63
CA THR A 45 -10.09 -17.61 4.98
C THR A 45 -10.13 -17.53 3.46
N ASP A 46 -10.43 -16.36 2.91
CA ASP A 46 -10.41 -16.09 1.48
C ASP A 46 -8.98 -16.05 0.94
N ALA A 47 -8.74 -16.68 -0.22
CA ALA A 47 -7.41 -16.76 -0.81
C ALA A 47 -6.80 -15.38 -1.13
N THR A 48 -7.61 -14.43 -1.63
CA THR A 48 -7.16 -13.05 -1.87
C THR A 48 -6.97 -12.31 -0.55
N GLY A 49 -7.83 -12.56 0.44
CA GLY A 49 -7.65 -12.05 1.81
C GLY A 49 -6.32 -12.49 2.44
N ILE A 50 -5.94 -13.76 2.32
CA ILE A 50 -4.67 -14.31 2.82
C ILE A 50 -3.47 -13.67 2.09
N LYS A 51 -3.52 -13.57 0.76
CA LYS A 51 -2.48 -12.87 -0.02
C LYS A 51 -2.32 -11.41 0.41
N MET A 52 -3.43 -10.75 0.74
CA MET A 52 -3.41 -9.38 1.24
C MET A 52 -2.77 -9.26 2.62
N GLN A 53 -3.01 -10.21 3.54
CA GLN A 53 -2.32 -10.24 4.83
C GLN A 53 -0.80 -10.35 4.64
N GLN A 54 -0.35 -11.28 3.79
CA GLN A 54 1.06 -11.45 3.44
C GLN A 54 1.64 -10.16 2.85
N HIS A 55 0.94 -9.52 1.91
CA HIS A 55 1.35 -8.26 1.30
C HIS A 55 1.48 -7.13 2.33
N LEU A 56 0.50 -6.97 3.22
CA LEU A 56 0.53 -5.90 4.24
C LEU A 56 1.65 -6.12 5.26
N PHE A 57 2.00 -7.36 5.57
CA PHE A 57 3.17 -7.66 6.39
C PHE A 57 4.46 -7.22 5.68
N ARG A 58 4.65 -7.63 4.42
CA ARG A 58 5.77 -7.22 3.57
C ARG A 58 5.90 -5.70 3.45
N PHE A 59 4.77 -5.02 3.25
CA PHE A 59 4.71 -3.55 3.23
C PHE A 59 5.15 -2.93 4.56
N SER A 60 4.74 -3.52 5.68
CA SER A 60 5.10 -3.04 7.03
C SER A 60 6.58 -3.17 7.34
N VAL A 61 7.22 -4.24 6.84
CA VAL A 61 8.68 -4.43 6.92
C VAL A 61 9.40 -3.37 6.08
N ALA A 62 8.99 -3.22 4.81
CA ALA A 62 9.58 -2.23 3.89
C ALA A 62 9.43 -0.80 4.43
N LYS A 63 8.26 -0.43 4.94
CA LYS A 63 8.01 0.87 5.59
C LYS A 63 8.93 1.10 6.78
N THR A 64 9.13 0.08 7.62
CA THR A 64 10.00 0.18 8.80
C THR A 64 11.44 0.45 8.41
N TYR A 65 11.95 -0.22 7.38
CA TYR A 65 13.28 0.07 6.85
C TYR A 65 13.41 1.54 6.43
N GLN A 66 12.49 2.04 5.59
CA GLN A 66 12.55 3.44 5.13
C GLN A 66 12.45 4.44 6.27
N GLN A 67 11.60 4.17 7.26
CA GLN A 67 11.47 5.02 8.43
C GLN A 67 12.80 5.09 9.20
N LEU A 68 13.44 3.95 9.44
CA LEU A 68 14.73 3.89 10.15
C LEU A 68 15.85 4.50 9.32
N GLU A 69 15.86 4.30 8.00
CA GLU A 69 16.85 4.87 7.09
C GLU A 69 16.77 6.40 7.07
N GLN A 70 15.56 6.94 6.97
CA GLN A 70 15.36 8.38 7.02
C GLN A 70 15.74 8.96 8.39
N MET A 71 15.45 8.24 9.49
CA MET A 71 15.92 8.63 10.83
C MET A 71 17.44 8.63 10.91
N HIS A 72 18.09 7.55 10.45
CA HIS A 72 19.54 7.36 10.45
C HIS A 72 20.26 8.44 9.62
N GLY A 73 19.67 8.88 8.50
CA GLY A 73 20.19 9.97 7.67
C GLY A 73 20.34 11.32 8.40
N PHE A 74 19.72 11.50 9.57
CA PHE A 74 19.89 12.71 10.39
C PHE A 74 21.01 12.63 11.43
N LEU A 75 21.79 11.53 11.49
CA LEU A 75 22.92 11.41 12.42
C LEU A 75 24.03 12.44 12.12
N VAL A 76 24.21 12.77 10.85
CA VAL A 76 25.20 13.74 10.41
C VAL A 76 24.53 14.97 9.81
N ASP A 77 25.16 16.13 10.00
CA ASP A 77 24.76 17.35 9.32
C ASP A 77 25.23 17.37 7.85
N LYS A 78 24.89 18.45 7.13
CA LYS A 78 25.28 18.67 5.73
C LYS A 78 26.80 18.69 5.48
N ASN A 79 27.61 18.87 6.53
CA ASN A 79 29.07 18.88 6.45
C ASN A 79 29.68 17.53 6.89
N GLY A 80 28.85 16.51 7.17
CA GLY A 80 29.28 15.20 7.63
C GLY A 80 29.62 15.14 9.12
N LYS A 81 29.32 16.18 9.91
CA LYS A 81 29.60 16.20 11.35
C LYS A 81 28.44 15.58 12.13
N LEU A 82 28.75 14.75 13.12
CA LEU A 82 27.75 14.17 14.02
C LEU A 82 26.95 15.29 14.72
N VAL A 83 25.62 15.22 14.63
CA VAL A 83 24.73 16.14 15.33
C VAL A 83 24.65 15.81 16.82
N SER A 84 24.24 16.78 17.64
CA SER A 84 23.95 16.48 19.05
C SER A 84 22.73 15.55 19.20
N TYR A 85 22.71 14.73 20.27
CA TYR A 85 21.58 13.85 20.54
C TYR A 85 20.22 14.58 20.61
N PRO A 86 20.07 15.75 21.28
CA PRO A 86 18.79 16.46 21.28
C PRO A 86 18.31 16.90 19.89
N GLN A 87 19.23 17.32 19.01
CA GLN A 87 18.90 17.67 17.63
C GLN A 87 18.46 16.43 16.84
N PHE A 88 19.17 15.31 17.01
CA PHE A 88 18.82 14.04 16.40
C PHE A 88 17.46 13.53 16.86
N GLU A 89 17.22 13.50 18.17
CA GLU A 89 15.96 13.04 18.76
C GLU A 89 14.77 13.85 18.24
N LYS A 90 14.91 15.17 18.12
CA LYS A 90 13.88 16.02 17.50
C LYS A 90 13.57 15.61 16.06
N LYS A 91 14.58 15.29 15.25
CA LYS A 91 14.38 14.81 13.87
C LYS A 91 13.73 13.44 13.83
N VAL A 92 14.15 12.52 14.71
CA VAL A 92 13.54 11.20 14.84
C VAL A 92 12.05 11.31 15.20
N GLN A 93 11.68 12.19 16.14
CA GLN A 93 10.27 12.43 16.49
C GLN A 93 9.46 12.95 15.29
N GLN A 94 10.01 13.90 14.52
CA GLN A 94 9.36 14.41 13.31
C GLN A 94 9.12 13.30 12.27
N VAL A 95 10.13 12.49 11.96
CA VAL A 95 9.97 11.36 11.03
C VAL A 95 8.95 10.35 11.55
N HIS A 96 8.99 10.06 12.85
CA HIS A 96 8.03 9.14 13.47
C HIS A 96 6.59 9.62 13.30
N GLU A 97 6.32 10.90 13.57
CA GLU A 97 5.00 11.50 13.37
C GLU A 97 4.57 11.44 11.90
N THR A 98 5.44 11.83 10.97
CA THR A 98 5.13 11.79 9.53
C THR A 98 4.74 10.37 9.08
N PHE A 99 5.55 9.36 9.41
CA PHE A 99 5.32 7.98 8.98
C PHE A 99 4.11 7.34 9.66
N ASN A 100 3.96 7.57 10.97
CA ASN A 100 3.02 6.80 11.81
C ASN A 100 1.72 7.55 12.09
N ARG A 101 1.59 8.80 11.66
CA ARG A 101 0.33 9.55 11.68
C ARG A 101 -0.12 9.90 10.27
N THR A 102 0.63 10.73 9.56
CA THR A 102 0.20 11.27 8.26
C THR A 102 0.16 10.20 7.17
N TYR A 103 1.28 9.50 6.96
CA TYR A 103 1.34 8.46 5.94
C TYR A 103 0.46 7.27 6.32
N LEU A 104 0.52 6.83 7.58
CA LEU A 104 -0.31 5.72 8.06
C LEU A 104 -1.81 5.99 7.89
N GLN A 105 -2.29 7.23 8.08
CA GLN A 105 -3.69 7.57 7.85
C GLN A 105 -4.09 7.41 6.37
N SER A 106 -3.24 7.86 5.44
CA SER A 106 -3.48 7.71 4.00
C SER A 106 -3.44 6.24 3.57
N GLU A 107 -2.44 5.51 4.06
CA GLU A 107 -2.27 4.07 3.83
C GLU A 107 -3.47 3.29 4.36
N HIS A 108 -3.91 3.53 5.60
CA HIS A 108 -5.06 2.88 6.21
C HIS A 108 -6.33 3.06 5.35
N ARG A 109 -6.61 4.29 4.89
CA ARG A 109 -7.77 4.56 4.02
C ARG A 109 -7.67 3.81 2.69
N THR A 110 -6.47 3.76 2.12
CA THR A 110 -6.19 3.08 0.86
C THR A 110 -6.35 1.57 1.00
N VAL A 111 -5.81 0.98 2.07
CA VAL A 111 -5.95 -0.44 2.41
C VAL A 111 -7.43 -0.80 2.54
N LYS A 112 -8.19 -0.07 3.38
CA LYS A 112 -9.62 -0.35 3.57
C LYS A 112 -10.40 -0.34 2.25
N ARG A 113 -10.17 0.64 1.38
CA ARG A 113 -10.83 0.72 0.05
C ARG A 113 -10.41 -0.40 -0.88
N SER A 114 -9.12 -0.72 -0.92
CA SER A 114 -8.59 -1.79 -1.76
C SER A 114 -9.13 -3.16 -1.32
N SER A 115 -9.30 -3.37 -0.02
CA SER A 115 -9.93 -4.58 0.53
C SER A 115 -11.41 -4.68 0.20
N GLN A 116 -12.15 -3.57 0.18
CA GLN A 116 -13.53 -3.53 -0.30
C GLN A 116 -13.62 -3.88 -1.79
N ALA A 117 -12.73 -3.32 -2.61
CA ALA A 117 -12.64 -3.63 -4.03
C ALA A 117 -12.29 -5.10 -4.27
N ALA A 118 -11.34 -5.66 -3.51
CA ALA A 118 -10.98 -7.07 -3.61
C ALA A 118 -12.17 -8.01 -3.33
N ARG A 119 -12.96 -7.71 -2.28
CA ARG A 119 -14.20 -8.43 -1.99
C ARG A 119 -15.22 -8.30 -3.13
N GLN A 120 -15.40 -7.09 -3.66
CA GLN A 120 -16.33 -6.83 -4.76
C GLN A 120 -15.93 -7.60 -6.02
N TRP A 121 -14.64 -7.69 -6.34
CA TRP A 121 -14.14 -8.46 -7.48
C TRP A 121 -14.56 -9.94 -7.43
N ALA A 122 -14.49 -10.56 -6.25
CA ALA A 122 -14.94 -11.94 -6.07
C ALA A 122 -16.44 -12.09 -6.34
N GLN A 123 -17.25 -11.13 -5.89
CA GLN A 123 -18.70 -11.08 -6.20
C GLN A 123 -18.96 -10.89 -7.69
N TYR A 124 -18.19 -10.03 -8.37
CA TYR A 124 -18.36 -9.82 -9.80
C TYR A 124 -18.08 -11.10 -10.59
N GLN A 125 -17.10 -11.89 -10.15
CA GLN A 125 -16.80 -13.17 -10.77
C GLN A 125 -17.89 -14.22 -10.52
N SER A 126 -18.57 -14.20 -9.36
CA SER A 126 -19.69 -15.13 -9.11
C SER A 126 -20.92 -14.81 -9.95
N ASP A 127 -21.14 -13.53 -10.25
CA ASP A 127 -22.37 -13.04 -10.92
C ASP A 127 -22.16 -12.77 -12.41
N LYS A 128 -21.04 -13.26 -12.98
CA LYS A 128 -20.59 -12.96 -14.34
C LYS A 128 -21.54 -13.45 -15.44
N ASP A 129 -22.28 -14.52 -15.17
CA ASP A 129 -23.32 -15.05 -16.05
C ASP A 129 -24.49 -14.08 -16.22
N ILE A 130 -24.79 -13.29 -15.18
CA ILE A 130 -25.83 -12.25 -15.19
C ILE A 130 -25.25 -10.91 -15.67
N PHE A 131 -24.05 -10.57 -15.20
CA PHE A 131 -23.38 -9.30 -15.47
C PHE A 131 -21.98 -9.52 -16.07
N PRO A 132 -21.87 -9.77 -17.38
CA PRO A 132 -20.60 -10.14 -18.01
C PRO A 132 -19.59 -8.98 -18.11
N ASN A 133 -20.04 -7.73 -17.88
CA ASN A 133 -19.23 -6.52 -18.04
C ASN A 133 -19.10 -5.75 -16.71
N LEU A 134 -18.06 -4.93 -16.63
CA LEU A 134 -17.87 -3.94 -15.58
C LEU A 134 -17.92 -2.53 -16.17
N GLU A 135 -18.58 -1.61 -15.44
CA GLU A 135 -18.57 -0.18 -15.71
C GLU A 135 -17.67 0.54 -14.70
N TYR A 136 -16.74 1.38 -15.16
CA TYR A 136 -15.91 2.22 -14.31
C TYR A 136 -16.70 3.48 -13.88
N ILE A 137 -16.74 3.74 -12.57
CA ILE A 137 -17.53 4.81 -11.95
C ILE A 137 -16.61 5.79 -11.22
N ILE A 138 -16.87 7.08 -11.43
CA ILE A 138 -16.26 8.18 -10.68
C ILE A 138 -17.31 8.88 -9.82
N VAL A 139 -16.88 9.61 -8.79
CA VAL A 139 -17.79 10.45 -7.98
C VAL A 139 -18.23 11.70 -8.74
N GLY A 140 -17.41 12.19 -9.69
CA GLY A 140 -17.75 13.31 -10.56
C GLY A 140 -17.64 14.70 -9.91
N ASP A 141 -16.89 14.83 -8.81
CA ASP A 141 -16.58 16.12 -8.20
C ASP A 141 -15.18 16.63 -8.61
N ASP A 142 -14.85 17.84 -8.20
CA ASP A 142 -13.60 18.56 -8.49
C ASP A 142 -12.32 17.93 -7.89
N LYS A 143 -12.47 16.87 -7.09
CA LYS A 143 -11.35 16.14 -6.47
C LYS A 143 -11.02 14.85 -7.21
N VAL A 144 -11.75 14.52 -8.28
CA VAL A 144 -11.35 13.46 -9.21
C VAL A 144 -10.15 13.95 -10.01
N ARG A 145 -9.13 13.10 -10.16
CA ARG A 145 -7.96 13.44 -10.98
C ARG A 145 -8.37 13.43 -12.46
N GLU A 146 -7.85 14.36 -13.25
CA GLU A 146 -8.18 14.48 -14.68
C GLU A 146 -7.95 13.18 -15.44
N GLU A 147 -6.89 12.44 -15.11
CA GLU A 147 -6.61 11.13 -15.71
C GLU A 147 -7.70 10.11 -15.42
N HIS A 148 -8.33 10.17 -14.24
CA HIS A 148 -9.40 9.24 -13.85
C HIS A 148 -10.74 9.61 -14.49
N GLU A 149 -10.98 10.88 -14.82
CA GLU A 149 -12.20 11.31 -15.52
C GLU A 149 -12.34 10.62 -16.88
N LYS A 150 -11.21 10.41 -17.57
CA LYS A 150 -11.13 9.70 -18.86
C LYS A 150 -11.67 8.27 -18.76
N LEU A 151 -11.59 7.66 -17.57
CA LEU A 151 -12.09 6.32 -17.29
C LEU A 151 -13.60 6.26 -17.09
N SER A 152 -14.27 7.39 -16.84
CA SER A 152 -15.70 7.42 -16.53
C SER A 152 -16.54 6.77 -17.63
N GLY A 153 -17.39 5.81 -17.23
CA GLY A 153 -18.32 5.13 -18.12
C GLY A 153 -17.65 4.15 -19.10
N ILE A 154 -16.38 3.78 -18.91
CA ILE A 154 -15.81 2.63 -19.63
C ILE A 154 -16.60 1.39 -19.25
N ILE A 155 -17.05 0.64 -20.27
CA ILE A 155 -17.72 -0.65 -20.09
C ILE A 155 -16.92 -1.69 -20.87
N LEU A 156 -16.33 -2.64 -20.16
CA LEU A 156 -15.52 -3.72 -20.73
C LEU A 156 -15.88 -5.06 -20.08
N PRO A 157 -15.64 -6.19 -20.78
CA PRO A 157 -15.80 -7.52 -20.18
C PRO A 157 -15.06 -7.65 -18.86
N LEU A 158 -15.61 -8.41 -17.91
CA LEU A 158 -15.01 -8.61 -16.59
C LEU A 158 -13.59 -9.19 -16.67
N ASP A 159 -13.33 -10.07 -17.63
CA ASP A 159 -12.01 -10.69 -17.84
C ASP A 159 -11.03 -9.85 -18.67
N ASP A 160 -11.44 -8.67 -19.10
CA ASP A 160 -10.62 -7.82 -19.95
C ASP A 160 -9.31 -7.42 -19.25
N PHE A 161 -8.21 -7.44 -20.00
CA PHE A 161 -6.88 -7.09 -19.49
C PHE A 161 -6.80 -5.66 -18.98
N PHE A 162 -7.67 -4.76 -19.43
CA PHE A 162 -7.78 -3.39 -18.91
C PHE A 162 -7.89 -3.37 -17.38
N TRP A 163 -8.65 -4.30 -16.80
CA TRP A 163 -8.85 -4.38 -15.36
C TRP A 163 -7.61 -4.86 -14.60
N ASN A 164 -6.58 -5.38 -15.27
CA ASN A 164 -5.34 -5.78 -14.60
C ASN A 164 -4.54 -4.59 -14.08
N ASP A 165 -4.67 -3.43 -14.72
CA ASP A 165 -3.87 -2.25 -14.42
C ASP A 165 -4.73 -1.05 -13.98
N ASN A 166 -6.03 -1.05 -14.31
CA ASN A 166 -6.92 0.09 -14.12
C ASN A 166 -8.04 -0.16 -13.11
N TYR A 167 -8.05 -1.30 -12.41
CA TYR A 167 -9.11 -1.60 -11.45
C TYR A 167 -8.93 -0.76 -10.16
N PRO A 168 -9.92 0.05 -9.78
CA PRO A 168 -9.76 0.99 -8.67
C PRO A 168 -9.57 0.29 -7.32
N PRO A 169 -8.84 0.91 -6.37
CA PRO A 169 -8.41 2.32 -6.37
C PRO A 169 -7.10 2.60 -7.12
N ASN A 170 -7.15 3.54 -8.08
CA ASN A 170 -6.01 3.93 -8.93
C ASN A 170 -5.10 5.02 -8.32
N GLY A 171 -5.05 5.14 -6.98
CA GLY A 171 -4.28 6.19 -6.31
C GLY A 171 -4.62 6.39 -4.85
N HIS A 172 -3.77 7.13 -4.12
CA HIS A 172 -4.10 7.58 -2.77
C HIS A 172 -5.41 8.38 -2.77
N GLN A 173 -6.26 8.11 -1.77
CA GLN A 173 -7.57 8.76 -1.60
C GLN A 173 -8.49 8.65 -2.83
N CYS A 174 -8.24 7.69 -3.73
CA CYS A 174 -9.12 7.44 -4.87
C CYS A 174 -10.52 7.04 -4.39
N ARG A 175 -11.53 7.65 -5.00
CA ARG A 175 -12.96 7.39 -4.71
C ARG A 175 -13.71 6.76 -5.88
N CYS A 176 -13.00 6.45 -6.96
CA CYS A 176 -13.54 5.71 -8.08
C CYS A 176 -13.85 4.26 -7.66
N SER A 177 -14.77 3.62 -8.38
CA SER A 177 -15.18 2.23 -8.18
C SER A 177 -15.50 1.57 -9.52
N ALA A 178 -15.82 0.29 -9.51
CA ALA A 178 -16.45 -0.39 -10.64
C ALA A 178 -17.84 -0.89 -10.21
N ARG A 179 -18.71 -1.18 -11.18
CA ARG A 179 -19.98 -1.88 -10.92
C ARG A 179 -20.23 -2.95 -11.99
N PRO A 180 -20.86 -4.08 -11.65
CA PRO A 180 -21.28 -5.08 -12.61
C PRO A 180 -22.43 -4.53 -13.46
N THR A 181 -22.46 -4.91 -14.74
CA THR A 181 -23.51 -4.50 -15.67
C THR A 181 -23.70 -5.51 -16.81
N ASP A 182 -24.92 -5.57 -17.32
CA ASP A 182 -25.35 -6.30 -18.52
C ASP A 182 -25.27 -5.43 -19.79
N LYS A 183 -25.02 -4.11 -19.65
CA LYS A 183 -24.84 -3.19 -20.77
C LYS A 183 -23.72 -3.68 -21.67
N LYS A 184 -23.90 -3.48 -22.99
CA LYS A 184 -22.89 -3.81 -24.00
C LYS A 184 -21.58 -3.07 -23.74
N ALA A 185 -20.46 -3.79 -23.84
CA ALA A 185 -19.13 -3.20 -23.80
C ALA A 185 -18.98 -2.11 -24.88
N ASN A 186 -18.44 -0.94 -24.49
CA ASN A 186 -18.28 0.21 -25.38
C ASN A 186 -16.87 0.32 -25.99
N GLY A 187 -15.95 -0.55 -25.58
CA GLY A 187 -14.60 -0.67 -26.16
C GLY A 187 -13.66 0.50 -25.89
N ARG A 188 -14.06 1.49 -25.07
CA ARG A 188 -13.21 2.65 -24.74
C ARG A 188 -12.02 2.22 -23.88
N ARG A 189 -10.81 2.53 -24.37
CA ARG A 189 -9.52 2.22 -23.71
C ARG A 189 -8.60 3.45 -23.72
N PRO A 190 -8.94 4.51 -22.98
CA PRO A 190 -8.05 5.65 -22.86
C PRO A 190 -6.74 5.20 -22.22
N LYS A 191 -5.63 5.68 -22.75
CA LYS A 191 -4.33 5.54 -22.11
C LYS A 191 -4.23 6.60 -21.01
N ILE A 192 -4.06 6.16 -19.78
CA ILE A 192 -3.89 7.03 -18.63
C ILE A 192 -2.65 6.58 -17.86
N ASP A 193 -1.99 7.52 -17.19
CA ASP A 193 -0.86 7.19 -16.33
C ASP A 193 -1.35 6.96 -14.90
N ILE A 194 -1.55 5.68 -14.55
CA ILE A 194 -1.77 5.29 -13.16
C ILE A 194 -0.42 5.13 -12.50
N HIS A 195 -0.22 5.82 -11.37
CA HIS A 195 0.99 5.71 -10.58
C HIS A 195 1.33 4.22 -10.31
N PRO A 196 2.56 3.76 -10.57
CA PRO A 196 2.92 2.34 -10.54
C PRO A 196 2.50 1.60 -9.26
N ALA A 197 2.59 2.24 -8.09
CA ALA A 197 2.12 1.66 -6.82
C ALA A 197 0.65 1.20 -6.79
N PHE A 198 -0.20 1.70 -7.70
CA PHE A 198 -1.64 1.40 -7.78
C PHE A 198 -2.03 0.72 -9.09
N ARG A 199 -1.05 0.43 -9.96
CA ARG A 199 -1.27 -0.20 -11.26
C ARG A 199 -1.38 -1.71 -11.06
N ASN A 200 -2.53 -2.15 -10.58
CA ASN A 200 -2.84 -3.58 -10.42
C ASN A 200 -4.35 -3.83 -10.37
N ASN A 201 -4.70 -5.10 -10.20
CA ASN A 201 -6.02 -5.53 -9.74
C ASN A 201 -5.90 -6.19 -8.37
N VAL A 202 -6.28 -5.47 -7.32
CA VAL A 202 -6.23 -5.99 -5.94
C VAL A 202 -7.12 -7.22 -5.74
N GLY A 203 -8.24 -7.35 -6.48
CA GLY A 203 -9.11 -8.53 -6.42
C GLY A 203 -8.49 -9.80 -6.98
N LYS A 204 -7.60 -9.67 -7.98
CA LYS A 204 -6.83 -10.79 -8.54
C LYS A 204 -5.58 -11.12 -7.73
N THR A 205 -4.90 -10.08 -7.23
CA THR A 205 -3.54 -10.21 -6.69
C THR A 205 -3.48 -10.24 -5.16
N GLY A 206 -4.44 -9.61 -4.47
CA GLY A 206 -4.34 -9.30 -3.04
C GLY A 206 -3.33 -8.20 -2.70
N VAL A 207 -2.65 -7.62 -3.70
CA VAL A 207 -1.61 -6.61 -3.52
C VAL A 207 -2.27 -5.23 -3.44
N VAL A 208 -2.10 -4.52 -2.33
CA VAL A 208 -2.66 -3.16 -2.16
C VAL A 208 -1.74 -2.08 -2.72
N PHE A 209 -0.43 -2.28 -2.57
CA PHE A 209 0.61 -1.35 -3.04
C PHE A 209 1.61 -2.14 -3.86
N ALA A 210 1.64 -1.94 -5.18
CA ALA A 210 2.52 -2.69 -6.06
C ALA A 210 4.00 -2.49 -5.68
N GLU A 211 4.71 -3.59 -5.50
CA GLU A 211 6.08 -3.55 -4.96
C GLU A 211 7.08 -2.94 -5.94
N ASN A 212 6.84 -3.10 -7.24
CA ASN A 212 7.66 -2.48 -8.30
C ASN A 212 7.40 -0.98 -8.47
N GLY A 213 6.46 -0.39 -7.72
CA GLY A 213 6.03 0.99 -7.92
C GLY A 213 5.92 1.84 -6.65
N HIS A 214 5.99 1.25 -5.47
CA HIS A 214 5.87 1.97 -4.21
C HIS A 214 7.26 2.27 -3.60
N PRO A 215 7.55 3.53 -3.21
CA PRO A 215 8.89 3.93 -2.74
C PRO A 215 9.46 3.08 -1.60
N TYR A 216 8.59 2.53 -0.73
CA TYR A 216 9.05 1.68 0.37
C TYR A 216 9.82 0.43 -0.07
N PHE A 217 9.53 -0.11 -1.25
CA PHE A 217 10.25 -1.27 -1.77
C PHE A 217 11.52 -0.90 -2.54
N THR A 218 11.84 0.40 -2.65
CA THR A 218 13.09 0.87 -3.26
C THR A 218 14.20 0.82 -2.20
N MET A 219 15.07 -0.17 -2.32
CA MET A 219 16.12 -0.48 -1.34
C MET A 219 17.43 -0.81 -2.05
N ASP A 220 18.56 -0.49 -1.42
CA ASP A 220 19.86 -0.95 -1.91
C ASP A 220 20.01 -2.48 -1.74
N LYS A 221 21.11 -3.05 -2.26
CA LYS A 221 21.35 -4.50 -2.20
C LYS A 221 21.39 -5.04 -0.77
N LYS A 222 21.96 -4.30 0.18
CA LYS A 222 22.13 -4.72 1.57
C LYS A 222 20.79 -4.70 2.31
N ALA A 223 20.03 -3.63 2.13
CA ALA A 223 18.68 -3.48 2.68
C ALA A 223 17.72 -4.53 2.11
N ASN A 224 17.77 -4.79 0.80
CA ASN A 224 16.93 -5.83 0.18
C ASN A 224 17.28 -7.23 0.72
N LYS A 225 18.56 -7.53 0.95
CA LYS A 225 18.98 -8.78 1.59
C LYS A 225 18.37 -8.92 3.00
N ALA A 226 18.52 -7.89 3.85
CA ALA A 226 17.97 -7.90 5.20
C ALA A 226 16.43 -8.01 5.21
N TYR A 227 15.75 -7.31 4.29
CA TYR A 227 14.31 -7.42 4.09
C TYR A 227 13.87 -8.86 3.80
N LYS A 228 14.56 -9.56 2.88
CA LYS A 228 14.25 -10.96 2.54
C LYS A 228 14.52 -11.90 3.71
N GLU A 229 15.68 -11.79 4.33
CA GLU A 229 16.06 -12.61 5.49
C GLU A 229 15.06 -12.46 6.65
N TYR A 230 14.56 -11.24 6.88
CA TYR A 230 13.53 -11.00 7.89
C TYR A 230 12.23 -11.72 7.56
N LEU A 231 11.77 -11.65 6.30
CA LEU A 231 10.54 -12.33 5.88
C LEU A 231 10.67 -13.85 5.98
N ASP A 232 11.79 -14.42 5.54
CA ASP A 232 12.06 -15.85 5.60
C ASP A 232 12.12 -16.36 7.05
N GLY A 233 12.66 -15.54 7.97
CA GLY A 233 12.72 -15.83 9.39
C GLY A 233 11.38 -15.79 10.13
N GLN A 234 10.31 -15.26 9.52
CA GLN A 234 8.95 -15.23 10.09
C GLN A 234 8.05 -16.32 9.50
N GLY A 235 8.51 -17.03 8.46
CA GLY A 235 7.81 -18.15 7.82
C GLY A 235 8.18 -19.53 8.39
N LYS A 236 8.89 -19.57 9.53
CA LYS A 236 9.22 -20.79 10.28
C LYS A 236 8.43 -20.87 11.57
#